data_AF-A0A857N6L5-F1
#
_entry.id   AF-A0A857N6L5-F1
#
_cell.length_a   1.000
_cell.length_b   1.000
_cell.length_c   1.000
_cell.angle_alpha   90.00
_cell.angle_beta   90.00
_cell.angle_gamma   90.00
#
_symmetry.space_group_name_H-M   'P 1'
#
loop_
_entity.id
_entity.type
_entity.pdbx_description
1 polymer ?
#
loop_
_entity_poly.entity_id
_entity_poly.type
_entity_poly.pdbx_seq_one_letter_code
_entity_poly.pdbx_strand_id
1 'polypeptide(L)' 'MPDLNLTCQNCSNIFVFSEGEQQFYAQKGLTPPKLCPICRSIKQSEQKHPPKPKS' A
#
# COMPACT_ATOMS: atom_id res chain seq x y z
N MET A 1 -17.00 8.10 -4.59
CA MET A 1 -16.35 7.29 -5.65
C MET A 1 -16.54 5.83 -5.29
N PRO A 2 -16.99 4.97 -6.21
CA PRO A 2 -17.19 3.55 -5.90
C PRO A 2 -15.88 2.88 -5.48
N ASP A 3 -15.98 1.79 -4.73
CA ASP A 3 -14.82 0.98 -4.33
C ASP A 3 -14.07 0.46 -5.57
N LEU A 4 -12.75 0.44 -5.49
CA LEU A 4 -11.88 0.02 -6.59
C LEU A 4 -11.09 -1.22 -6.20
N ASN A 5 -11.13 -2.25 -7.04
CA ASN A 5 -10.25 -3.41 -6.89
C ASN A 5 -8.92 -3.12 -7.60
N LEU A 6 -7.84 -3.02 -6.82
CA LEU A 6 -6.48 -2.79 -7.32
C LEU A 6 -5.64 -4.05 -7.23
N THR A 7 -4.71 -4.23 -8.17
CA THR A 7 -3.74 -5.31 -8.14
C THR A 7 -2.46 -4.85 -7.44
N CYS A 8 -2.00 -5.61 -6.45
CA CYS A 8 -0.75 -5.34 -5.76
C CYS A 8 0.46 -5.59 -6.68
N GLN A 9 1.34 -4.61 -6.83
CA GLN A 9 2.54 -4.74 -7.67
C GLN A 9 3.57 -5.75 -7.14
N ASN A 10 3.53 -6.09 -5.84
CA ASN A 10 4.49 -7.02 -5.23
C ASN A 10 3.99 -8.47 -5.27
N CYS A 11 2.80 -8.74 -4.74
CA CYS A 11 2.28 -10.10 -4.60
C CYS A 11 1.19 -10.45 -5.62
N SER A 12 0.85 -9.56 -6.56
CA SER A 12 -0.20 -9.73 -7.58
C SER A 12 -1.61 -10.01 -7.05
N ASN A 13 -1.84 -9.91 -5.73
CA ASN A 13 -3.16 -10.07 -5.14
C ASN A 13 -4.03 -8.84 -5.39
N ILE A 14 -5.33 -9.08 -5.57
CA ILE A 14 -6.35 -8.03 -5.65
C ILE A 14 -6.68 -7.56 -4.23
N PHE A 15 -6.76 -6.26 -4.03
CA PHE A 15 -7.21 -5.64 -2.78
C PHE A 15 -8.21 -4.52 -3.06
N VAL A 16 -9.07 -4.25 -2.09
CA VAL A 16 -10.08 -3.19 -2.19
C VAL A 16 -9.44 -1.87 -1.78
N PHE A 17 -9.61 -0.85 -2.62
CA PHE A 17 -9.32 0.54 -2.36
C PHE A 17 -10.65 1.26 -2.19
N SER A 18 -11.08 1.34 -0.94
CA SER A 18 -12.44 1.74 -0.56
C SER A 18 -12.69 3.22 -0.85
N GLU A 19 -13.95 3.63 -0.98
CA GLU A 19 -14.31 5.06 -1.17
C GLU A 19 -13.62 5.98 -0.15
N GLY A 20 -13.68 5.62 1.13
CA GLY A 20 -13.08 6.44 2.20
C GLY A 20 -11.55 6.56 2.08
N GLU A 21 -10.86 5.52 1.59
CA GLU A 21 -9.43 5.58 1.33
C GLU A 21 -9.13 6.45 0.11
N GLN A 22 -9.93 6.35 -0.95
CA GLN A 22 -9.81 7.21 -2.13
C GLN A 22 -9.96 8.69 -1.75
N GLN A 23 -10.97 9.01 -0.93
CA GLN A 23 -11.20 10.37 -0.44
C GLN A 23 -10.07 10.85 0.47
N PHE A 24 -9.54 9.99 1.34
CA PHE A 24 -8.39 10.33 2.19
C PHE A 24 -7.14 10.64 1.36
N TYR A 25 -6.84 9.80 0.38
CA TYR A 25 -5.70 10.01 -0.52
C TYR A 25 -5.87 11.29 -1.35
N ALA A 26 -7.05 11.52 -1.93
CA ALA A 26 -7.35 12.72 -2.69
C ALA A 26 -7.22 14.00 -1.84
N GLN A 27 -7.76 14.01 -0.62
CA GLN A 27 -7.66 15.15 0.30
C GLN A 27 -6.21 15.46 0.72
N LYS A 28 -5.36 14.44 0.76
CA LYS A 28 -3.93 14.59 1.08
C LYS A 28 -3.08 14.87 -0.16
N GLY A 29 -3.67 14.94 -1.36
CA GLY A 29 -2.93 15.07 -2.62
C GLY A 29 -2.04 13.86 -2.91
N LEU A 30 -2.38 12.69 -2.38
CA LEU A 30 -1.63 11.45 -2.54
C LEU A 30 -2.17 10.64 -3.72
N THR A 31 -1.29 9.88 -4.35
CA THR A 31 -1.64 8.95 -5.44
C THR A 31 -2.11 7.60 -4.89
N PRO A 32 -3.02 6.89 -5.58
CA PRO A 32 -3.49 5.56 -5.17
C PRO A 32 -2.37 4.57 -4.81
N PRO A 33 -2.57 3.71 -3.80
CA PRO A 33 -1.56 2.75 -3.38
C PRO A 33 -1.29 1.70 -4.47
N LYS A 34 -0.01 1.42 -4.71
CA LYS A 34 0.44 0.35 -5.62
C LYS A 34 0.61 -1.01 -4.93
N LEU A 35 0.61 -1.01 -3.60
CA LEU A 35 0.83 -2.19 -2.78
C LEU A 35 -0.40 -2.41 -1.91
N CYS A 36 -0.81 -3.68 -1.76
CA CYS A 36 -1.84 -4.06 -0.82
C CYS A 36 -1.40 -3.72 0.62
N PRO A 37 -2.36 -3.58 1.56
CA PRO A 37 -2.07 -3.24 2.96
C PRO A 37 -1.04 -4.18 3.61
N ILE A 38 -1.04 -5.46 3.24
CA ILE A 38 -0.08 -6.46 3.73
C ILE A 38 1.35 -6.10 3.29
N CYS A 39 1.59 -5.97 1.98
CA CYS A 39 2.91 -5.63 1.43
C CYS A 39 3.38 -4.23 1.88
N ARG A 40 2.45 -3.28 2.05
CA ARG A 40 2.76 -1.96 2.59
C ARG A 40 3.21 -2.03 4.05
N SER A 41 2.55 -2.85 4.88
CA SER A 41 2.95 -3.08 6.27
C SER A 41 4.31 -3.74 6.37
N ILE A 42 4.59 -4.77 5.56
CA ILE A 42 5.92 -5.41 5.49
C ILE A 42 6.99 -4.38 5.11
N LYS A 43 6.76 -3.57 4.07
CA LYS A 43 7.71 -2.52 3.67
C LYS A 43 7.93 -1.45 4.76
N GLN A 44 6.93 -1.17 5.60
CA GLN A 44 7.08 -0.27 6.74
C GLN A 44 7.85 -0.91 7.89
N SER A 45 7.65 -2.21 8.17
CA SER A 45 8.43 -2.92 9.19
C SER A 45 9.90 -3.07 8.80
N GLU A 46 10.20 -3.35 7.53
CA GLU A 46 11.57 -3.43 7.00
C GLU A 46 12.30 -2.07 7.08
N GLN A 47 11.58 -0.95 6.99
CA GLN A 47 12.19 0.39 7.16
C GLN A 47 12.54 0.72 8.61
N LYS A 48 11.82 0.13 9.58
CA LYS A 48 12.08 0.37 11.01
C LYS A 48 13.23 -0.47 11.55
N HIS A 49 13.56 -1.58 10.88
CA HIS A 49 14.74 -2.37 11.17
C HIS A 49 15.65 -2.38 9.94
N PRO A 50 16.70 -1.53 9.89
CA PRO A 50 17.65 -1.64 8.79
C PRO A 50 18.20 -3.08 8.78
N PRO A 51 18.17 -3.78 7.63
CA PRO A 51 18.77 -5.10 7.55
C PRO A 51 20.24 -4.94 7.92
N LYS A 52 20.67 -5.65 8.97
CA LYS A 52 22.07 -5.76 9.36
C LYS A 52 22.83 -6.20 8.10
N PRO A 53 23.85 -5.47 7.63
CA PRO A 53 24.58 -5.87 6.42
C PRO A 53 25.08 -7.30 6.64
N LYS A 54 24.72 -8.21 5.73
CA LYS A 54 25.27 -9.56 5.69
C LYS A 54 26.76 -9.39 5.40
N SER A 55 27.59 -9.52 6.44
CA SER A 55 29.04 -9.66 6.32
C SER A 55 29.41 -11.12 6.11
#